data_AF-A0A4S3KCM7-F1
#
_entry.id   AF-A0A4S3KCM7-F1
#
_cell.length_a   1.000
_cell.length_b   1.000
_cell.length_c   1.000
_cell.angle_alpha   90.00
_cell.angle_beta   90.00
_cell.angle_gamma   90.00
#
_symmetry.space_group_name_H-M   'P 1'
#
loop_
_entity.id
_entity.type
_entity.pdbx_description
1 polymer ?
#
loop_
_entity_poly.entity_id
_entity_poly.type
_entity_poly.pdbx_seq_one_letter_code
_entity_poly.pdbx_strand_id
1 'polypeptide(L)'
;MQGLTVAEVLFAVALILLGSIVEGFGWGLSLGTRWPYTRNILVLMLRGDPEAAHRMLATTVGLIALALAILHPGESSFVGLGLVIVTALFGMGTLYVLAGRAPAVVHGTHGLLAYLVFLDYLVALHLPGVSFPIYLEATGALHAVLLALFLGGMVTGQRGFGKAIEAFVQPRRPAQWIFILHGLAALLVIGTLGWMEALYPVAFVLALVQAAVGFFVFHAVNLKPRHPGALVVFHQAMVLLITSAIVLQWH
;
A
#
# COMPACT_ATOMS: atom_id res chain seq x y z
N MET A 1 23.89 -8.92 -5.44
CA MET A 1 23.51 -7.91 -4.42
C MET A 1 22.53 -6.92 -4.98
N GLN A 2 22.88 -6.16 -6.03
CA GLN A 2 21.90 -5.37 -6.81
C GLN A 2 20.68 -6.21 -7.22
N GLY A 3 20.88 -7.46 -7.66
CA GLY A 3 19.77 -8.36 -7.98
C GLY A 3 18.78 -8.63 -6.83
N LEU A 4 19.24 -8.69 -5.57
CA LEU A 4 18.36 -8.87 -4.41
C LEU A 4 17.60 -7.59 -4.08
N THR A 5 18.26 -6.43 -4.14
CA THR A 5 17.60 -5.13 -3.98
C THR A 5 16.57 -4.86 -5.08
N VAL A 6 16.90 -5.19 -6.34
CA VAL A 6 15.94 -5.14 -7.46
C VAL A 6 14.78 -6.09 -7.22
N ALA A 7 15.04 -7.31 -6.73
CA ALA A 7 13.97 -8.25 -6.39
C ALA A 7 13.06 -7.69 -5.29
N GLU A 8 13.60 -7.04 -4.26
CA GLU A 8 12.81 -6.37 -3.22
C GLU A 8 11.90 -5.28 -3.79
N VAL A 9 12.43 -4.39 -4.64
CA VAL A 9 11.61 -3.34 -5.29
C VAL A 9 10.46 -3.97 -6.10
N LEU A 10 10.77 -4.96 -6.94
CA LEU A 10 9.77 -5.62 -7.80
C LEU A 10 8.75 -6.42 -6.99
N PHE A 11 9.18 -7.12 -5.94
CA PHE A 11 8.29 -7.92 -5.10
C PHE A 11 7.46 -7.05 -4.15
N ALA A 12 7.98 -5.91 -3.69
CA ALA A 12 7.18 -4.93 -2.96
C ALA A 12 6.06 -4.34 -3.84
N VAL A 13 6.36 -3.98 -5.09
CA VAL A 13 5.36 -3.58 -6.09
C VAL A 13 4.32 -4.69 -6.28
N ALA A 14 4.77 -5.91 -6.54
CA ALA A 14 3.88 -7.05 -6.75
C ALA A 14 3.01 -7.35 -5.51
N LEU A 15 3.56 -7.23 -4.30
CA LEU A 15 2.81 -7.42 -3.05
C LEU A 15 1.72 -6.39 -2.85
N ILE A 16 2.05 -5.12 -3.08
CA ILE A 16 1.10 -4.01 -2.96
C ILE A 16 -0.06 -4.22 -3.94
N LEU A 17 0.24 -4.57 -5.20
CA LEU A 17 -0.77 -4.86 -6.21
C LEU A 17 -1.57 -6.12 -5.87
N LEU A 18 -0.93 -7.18 -5.37
CA LEU A 18 -1.61 -8.41 -5.00
C LEU A 18 -2.53 -8.21 -3.78
N GLY A 19 -2.14 -7.37 -2.82
CA GLY A 19 -3.03 -6.94 -1.73
C GLY A 19 -4.27 -6.21 -2.26
N SER A 20 -4.11 -5.34 -3.26
CA SER A 20 -5.24 -4.68 -3.92
C SER A 20 -6.10 -5.63 -4.76
N ILE A 21 -5.55 -6.73 -5.28
CA ILE A 21 -6.31 -7.80 -5.94
C ILE A 21 -7.14 -8.58 -4.90
N VAL A 22 -6.53 -8.90 -3.75
CA VAL A 22 -7.21 -9.57 -2.63
C VAL A 22 -8.44 -8.76 -2.20
N GLU A 23 -8.28 -7.45 -2.05
CA GLU A 23 -9.39 -6.54 -1.72
C GLU A 23 -10.37 -6.39 -2.89
N GLY A 24 -9.86 -6.03 -4.07
CA GLY A 24 -10.66 -5.66 -5.24
C GLY A 24 -11.57 -6.79 -5.73
N PHE A 25 -11.10 -8.03 -5.65
CA PHE A 25 -11.85 -9.19 -6.13
C PHE A 25 -12.51 -10.00 -5.00
N GLY A 26 -12.51 -9.49 -3.77
CA GLY A 26 -13.29 -10.09 -2.67
C GLY A 26 -12.69 -11.34 -2.06
N TRP A 27 -11.37 -11.46 -2.09
CA TRP A 27 -10.63 -12.55 -1.46
C TRP A 27 -10.12 -12.20 -0.06
N GLY A 28 -10.39 -10.99 0.43
CA GLY A 28 -10.12 -10.65 1.83
C GLY A 28 -10.80 -11.67 2.75
N LEU A 29 -10.00 -12.41 3.52
CA LEU A 29 -10.44 -13.49 4.41
C LEU A 29 -10.84 -14.80 3.68
N SER A 30 -10.38 -15.07 2.46
CA SER A 30 -10.52 -16.39 1.83
C SER A 30 -9.90 -17.50 2.68
N LEU A 31 -8.82 -17.19 3.39
CA LEU A 31 -8.16 -18.10 4.35
C LEU A 31 -8.58 -17.83 5.81
N GLY A 32 -9.46 -16.85 6.02
CA GLY A 32 -9.87 -16.34 7.32
C GLY A 32 -8.75 -15.66 8.09
N THR A 33 -8.98 -15.44 9.39
CA THR A 33 -8.00 -14.81 10.30
C THR A 33 -6.92 -15.79 10.79
N ARG A 34 -6.81 -16.98 10.18
CA ARG A 34 -5.81 -17.98 10.54
C ARG A 34 -4.45 -17.50 10.05
N TRP A 35 -3.56 -17.17 10.98
CA TRP A 35 -2.18 -16.83 10.70
C TRP A 35 -1.23 -17.45 11.73
N PRO A 36 -0.17 -18.16 11.29
CA PRO A 36 0.11 -18.51 9.90
C PRO A 36 -0.89 -19.56 9.38
N TYR A 37 -1.28 -19.44 8.11
CA TYR A 37 -2.01 -20.50 7.41
C TYR A 37 -1.01 -21.31 6.58
N THR A 38 -0.73 -22.54 6.98
CA THR A 38 0.30 -23.38 6.34
C THR A 38 -0.26 -24.56 5.57
N ARG A 39 -1.50 -24.98 5.88
CA ARG A 39 -2.13 -26.13 5.23
C ARG A 39 -2.33 -25.84 3.74
N ASN A 40 -1.75 -26.64 2.85
CA ASN A 40 -1.96 -26.57 1.39
C ASN A 40 -1.83 -25.17 0.73
N ILE A 41 -1.13 -24.21 1.36
CA ILE A 41 -1.03 -22.82 0.87
C ILE A 41 -0.40 -22.75 -0.53
N LEU A 42 0.61 -23.59 -0.80
CA LEU A 42 1.22 -23.71 -2.12
C LEU A 42 0.22 -24.17 -3.18
N VAL A 43 -0.64 -25.14 -2.84
CA VAL A 43 -1.67 -25.64 -3.76
C VAL A 43 -2.72 -24.56 -4.04
N LEU A 44 -3.11 -23.79 -3.02
CA LEU A 44 -4.08 -22.70 -3.20
C LEU A 44 -3.49 -21.58 -4.06
N MET A 45 -2.24 -21.20 -3.83
CA MET A 45 -1.52 -20.24 -4.68
C MET A 45 -1.50 -20.69 -6.14
N LEU A 46 -1.11 -21.95 -6.40
CA LEU A 46 -1.07 -22.51 -7.76
C LEU A 46 -2.46 -22.63 -8.41
N ARG A 47 -3.52 -22.70 -7.61
CA ARG A 47 -4.92 -22.67 -8.07
C ARG A 47 -5.46 -21.24 -8.26
N GLY A 48 -4.64 -20.22 -8.04
CA GLY A 48 -5.00 -18.82 -8.27
C GLY A 48 -5.67 -18.13 -7.09
N ASP A 49 -5.54 -18.63 -5.86
CA ASP A 49 -5.97 -17.89 -4.67
C ASP A 49 -5.00 -16.70 -4.43
N PRO A 50 -5.46 -15.45 -4.60
CA PRO A 50 -4.60 -14.28 -4.48
C PRO A 50 -4.21 -14.00 -3.02
N GLU A 51 -4.99 -14.42 -2.02
CA GLU A 51 -4.61 -14.27 -0.62
C GLU A 51 -3.47 -15.24 -0.28
N ALA A 52 -3.55 -16.49 -0.75
CA ALA A 52 -2.45 -17.44 -0.61
C ALA A 52 -1.17 -16.93 -1.30
N ALA A 53 -1.30 -16.41 -2.53
CA ALA A 53 -0.18 -15.81 -3.26
C ALA A 53 0.42 -14.62 -2.52
N HIS A 54 -0.41 -13.72 -1.97
CA HIS A 54 0.05 -12.55 -1.21
C HIS A 54 0.88 -12.97 0.00
N ARG A 55 0.39 -13.92 0.79
CA ARG A 55 1.06 -14.43 2.00
C ARG A 55 2.38 -15.14 1.68
N MET A 56 2.44 -15.90 0.58
CA MET A 56 3.67 -16.56 0.11
C MET A 56 4.72 -15.57 -0.38
N LEU A 57 4.31 -14.58 -1.18
CA LEU A 57 5.21 -13.54 -1.66
C LEU A 57 5.72 -12.66 -0.50
N ALA A 58 4.89 -12.40 0.51
CA ALA A 58 5.28 -11.62 1.69
C ALA A 58 6.35 -12.35 2.51
N THR A 59 6.23 -13.67 2.61
CA THR A 59 7.26 -14.52 3.22
C THR A 59 8.57 -14.48 2.41
N THR A 60 8.47 -14.50 1.08
CA THR A 60 9.64 -14.41 0.20
C THR A 60 10.38 -13.08 0.36
N VAL A 61 9.65 -11.97 0.43
CA VAL A 61 10.20 -10.63 0.75
C VAL A 61 10.87 -10.63 2.13
N GLY A 62 10.25 -11.23 3.15
CA GLY A 62 10.89 -11.38 4.47
C GLY A 62 12.23 -12.13 4.44
N LEU A 63 12.31 -13.21 3.65
CA LEU A 63 13.53 -13.99 3.51
C LEU A 63 14.62 -13.26 2.72
N ILE A 64 14.26 -12.50 1.68
CA ILE A 64 15.21 -11.70 0.90
C ILE A 64 15.74 -10.53 1.73
N ALA A 65 14.88 -9.80 2.45
CA ALA A 65 15.28 -8.76 3.39
C ALA A 65 16.25 -9.28 4.46
N LEU A 66 15.97 -10.46 5.03
CA LEU A 66 16.87 -11.11 5.97
C LEU A 66 18.22 -11.49 5.32
N ALA A 67 18.19 -12.04 4.11
CA ALA A 67 19.40 -12.37 3.36
C ALA A 67 20.23 -11.12 3.05
N LEU A 68 19.59 -9.99 2.69
CA LEU A 68 20.26 -8.71 2.50
C LEU A 68 20.92 -8.21 3.79
N ALA A 69 20.24 -8.27 4.93
CA ALA A 69 20.80 -7.87 6.22
C ALA A 69 22.02 -8.72 6.64
N ILE A 70 22.03 -10.01 6.30
CA ILE A 70 23.15 -10.92 6.62
C ILE A 70 24.32 -10.75 5.63
N LEU A 71 24.02 -10.76 4.33
CA LEU A 71 25.03 -10.80 3.26
C LEU A 71 25.59 -9.42 2.90
N HIS A 72 24.85 -8.35 3.19
CA HIS A 72 25.25 -6.97 2.94
C HIS A 72 24.72 -6.04 4.02
N PRO A 73 25.26 -6.15 5.24
CA PRO A 73 24.83 -5.33 6.37
C PRO A 73 25.10 -3.86 6.06
N GLY A 74 24.03 -3.11 5.91
CA GLY A 74 24.02 -1.67 5.65
C GLY A 74 22.73 -1.09 6.19
N GLU A 75 22.66 0.23 6.32
CA GLU A 75 21.52 0.91 6.93
C GLU A 75 20.20 0.53 6.24
N SER A 76 20.14 0.62 4.90
CA SER A 76 18.95 0.24 4.13
C SER A 76 18.55 -1.23 4.33
N SER A 77 19.50 -2.15 4.43
CA SER A 77 19.18 -3.57 4.68
C SER A 77 18.51 -3.78 6.05
N PHE A 78 18.94 -3.05 7.08
CA PHE A 78 18.35 -3.15 8.42
C PHE A 78 17.04 -2.38 8.55
N VAL A 79 16.95 -1.19 7.96
CA VAL A 79 15.71 -0.39 7.89
C VAL A 79 14.65 -1.18 7.11
N GLY A 80 14.98 -1.68 5.93
CA GLY A 80 14.11 -2.52 5.11
C GLY A 80 13.63 -3.78 5.84
N LEU A 81 14.52 -4.53 6.49
CA LEU A 81 14.14 -5.69 7.30
C LEU A 81 13.19 -5.30 8.45
N GLY A 82 13.50 -4.22 9.17
CA GLY A 82 12.65 -3.70 10.24
C GLY A 82 11.25 -3.35 9.72
N LEU A 83 11.17 -2.61 8.61
CA LEU A 83 9.91 -2.25 7.96
C LEU A 83 9.13 -3.50 7.52
N VAL A 84 9.78 -4.51 6.94
CA VAL A 84 9.12 -5.76 6.52
C VAL A 84 8.54 -6.51 7.72
N ILE A 85 9.29 -6.63 8.82
CA ILE A 85 8.80 -7.30 10.04
C ILE A 85 7.56 -6.57 10.59
N VAL A 86 7.62 -5.25 10.74
CA VAL A 86 6.48 -4.48 11.28
C VAL A 86 5.30 -4.52 10.31
N THR A 87 5.54 -4.46 8.99
CA THR A 87 4.51 -4.62 7.95
C THR A 87 3.79 -5.96 8.09
N ALA A 88 4.52 -7.05 8.31
CA ALA A 88 3.95 -8.39 8.49
C ALA A 88 3.09 -8.48 9.76
N LEU A 89 3.53 -7.87 10.86
CA LEU A 89 2.75 -7.80 12.11
C LEU A 89 1.41 -7.08 11.90
N PHE A 90 1.44 -5.93 11.24
CA PHE A 90 0.22 -5.19 10.90
C PHE A 90 -0.61 -5.90 9.83
N GLY A 91 0.03 -6.66 8.92
CA GLY A 91 -0.62 -7.52 7.93
C GLY A 91 -1.51 -8.57 8.59
N MET A 92 -1.03 -9.23 9.65
CA MET A 92 -1.89 -10.08 10.49
C MET A 92 -3.07 -9.32 11.08
N GLY A 93 -2.80 -8.12 11.61
CA GLY A 93 -3.81 -7.25 12.18
C GLY A 93 -4.91 -6.87 11.19
N THR A 94 -4.59 -6.67 9.91
CA THR A 94 -5.59 -6.34 8.88
C THR A 94 -6.66 -7.41 8.74
N LEU A 95 -6.34 -8.70 8.93
CA LEU A 95 -7.33 -9.78 8.92
C LEU A 95 -8.37 -9.58 10.03
N TYR A 96 -7.95 -9.13 11.21
CA TYR A 96 -8.86 -8.81 12.31
C TYR A 96 -9.65 -7.53 12.04
N VAL A 97 -9.05 -6.53 11.38
CA VAL A 97 -9.78 -5.31 10.97
C VAL A 97 -10.90 -5.68 9.99
N LEU A 98 -10.59 -6.45 8.95
CA LEU A 98 -11.55 -6.89 7.94
C LEU A 98 -12.67 -7.75 8.54
N ALA A 99 -12.36 -8.53 9.58
CA ALA A 99 -13.34 -9.29 10.36
C ALA A 99 -14.13 -8.46 11.39
N GLY A 100 -13.88 -7.15 11.48
CA GLY A 100 -14.55 -6.23 12.41
C GLY A 100 -14.10 -6.34 13.87
N ARG A 101 -12.89 -6.86 14.11
CA ARG A 101 -12.33 -7.15 15.44
C ARG A 101 -11.15 -6.26 15.85
N ALA A 102 -10.69 -5.38 14.95
CA ALA A 102 -9.59 -4.46 15.20
C ALA A 102 -9.85 -3.10 14.53
N PRO A 103 -9.25 -2.00 15.02
CA PRO A 103 -9.52 -0.66 14.50
C PRO A 103 -8.88 -0.43 13.13
N ALA A 104 -9.51 0.41 12.30
CA ALA A 104 -9.10 0.70 10.92
C ALA A 104 -7.67 1.27 10.79
N VAL A 105 -7.16 1.93 11.84
CA VAL A 105 -5.78 2.43 11.90
C VAL A 105 -4.75 1.33 11.61
N VAL A 106 -5.00 0.09 12.02
CA VAL A 106 -4.10 -1.05 11.77
C VAL A 106 -4.00 -1.33 10.26
N HIS A 107 -5.12 -1.21 9.53
CA HIS A 107 -5.14 -1.40 8.08
C HIS A 107 -4.47 -0.24 7.34
N GLY A 108 -4.65 1.00 7.83
CA GLY A 108 -3.95 2.18 7.33
C GLY A 108 -2.43 2.05 7.50
N THR A 109 -1.99 1.68 8.71
CA THR A 109 -0.56 1.51 9.03
C THR A 109 0.06 0.38 8.22
N HIS A 110 -0.62 -0.75 8.03
CA HIS A 110 -0.13 -1.83 7.16
C HIS A 110 0.14 -1.32 5.74
N GLY A 111 -0.82 -0.61 5.14
CA GLY A 111 -0.68 -0.04 3.81
C GLY A 111 0.48 0.96 3.74
N LEU A 112 0.59 1.86 4.71
CA LEU A 112 1.70 2.82 4.81
C LEU A 112 3.05 2.12 4.86
N LEU A 113 3.21 1.14 5.74
CA LEU A 113 4.48 0.42 5.92
C LEU A 113 4.88 -0.35 4.66
N ALA A 114 3.92 -0.94 3.93
CA ALA A 114 4.21 -1.61 2.66
C ALA A 114 4.83 -0.65 1.63
N TYR A 115 4.36 0.60 1.55
CA TYR A 115 4.99 1.61 0.70
C TYR A 115 6.35 2.05 1.22
N LEU A 116 6.54 2.14 2.54
CA LEU A 116 7.85 2.47 3.10
C LEU A 116 8.88 1.37 2.78
N VAL A 117 8.51 0.09 2.80
CA VAL A 117 9.37 -1.01 2.31
C VAL A 117 9.74 -0.80 0.85
N PHE A 118 8.75 -0.52 -0.01
CA PHE A 118 9.01 -0.25 -1.43
C PHE A 118 9.96 0.95 -1.62
N LEU A 119 9.73 2.04 -0.90
CA LEU A 119 10.50 3.27 -1.04
C LEU A 119 11.92 3.14 -0.50
N ASP A 120 12.12 2.44 0.63
CA ASP A 120 13.45 2.18 1.20
C ASP A 120 14.35 1.48 0.17
N TYR A 121 13.87 0.39 -0.43
CA TYR A 121 14.64 -0.33 -1.44
C TYR A 121 14.75 0.41 -2.78
N LEU A 122 13.74 1.19 -3.18
CA LEU A 122 13.81 2.02 -4.38
C LEU A 122 14.87 3.12 -4.24
N VAL A 123 14.91 3.80 -3.08
CA VAL A 123 15.91 4.81 -2.76
C VAL A 123 17.29 4.17 -2.69
N ALA A 124 17.44 3.02 -2.00
CA ALA A 124 18.72 2.32 -1.94
C ALA A 124 19.25 1.90 -3.33
N LEU A 125 18.34 1.60 -4.27
CA LEU A 125 18.68 1.26 -5.65
C LEU A 125 19.03 2.50 -6.49
N HIS A 126 18.26 3.57 -6.39
CA HIS A 126 18.39 4.78 -7.22
C HIS A 126 19.49 5.73 -6.71
N LEU A 127 19.62 5.86 -5.40
CA LEU A 127 20.54 6.75 -4.69
C LEU A 127 21.40 5.96 -3.69
N PRO A 128 22.38 5.14 -4.16
CA PRO A 128 23.17 4.30 -3.29
C PRO A 128 23.90 5.12 -2.21
N GLY A 129 23.79 4.67 -0.96
CA GLY A 129 24.43 5.32 0.20
C GLY A 129 23.60 6.44 0.85
N VAL A 130 22.45 6.79 0.29
CA VAL A 130 21.51 7.71 0.95
C VAL A 130 20.63 6.94 1.94
N SER A 131 20.62 7.39 3.19
CA SER A 131 19.73 6.89 4.25
C SER A 131 18.27 7.19 3.90
N PHE A 132 17.42 6.16 3.90
CA PHE A 132 15.99 6.33 3.61
C PHE A 132 15.27 7.24 4.61
N PRO A 133 15.47 7.13 5.95
CA PRO A 133 14.93 8.08 6.91
C PRO A 133 15.27 9.54 6.59
N ILE A 134 16.54 9.82 6.24
CA ILE A 134 16.98 11.18 5.87
C ILE A 134 16.33 11.63 4.56
N TYR A 135 16.28 10.75 3.56
CA TYR A 135 15.63 11.03 2.29
C TYR A 135 14.15 11.37 2.48
N LEU A 136 13.45 10.61 3.33
CA LEU A 136 12.04 10.82 3.62
C LEU A 136 11.81 12.17 4.31
N GLU A 137 12.61 12.51 5.32
CA GLU A 137 12.55 13.80 6.01
C GLU A 137 12.75 14.98 5.04
N ALA A 138 13.69 14.86 4.11
CA ALA A 138 13.98 15.90 3.14
C ALA A 138 12.94 16.01 2.00
N THR A 139 12.21 14.94 1.71
CA THR A 139 11.30 14.87 0.54
C THR A 139 9.87 15.21 0.92
N GLY A 140 9.60 16.50 1.12
CA GLY A 140 8.29 17.02 1.54
C GLY A 140 7.09 16.51 0.73
N ALA A 141 7.26 16.28 -0.58
CA ALA A 141 6.22 15.74 -1.46
C ALA A 141 5.70 14.36 -1.02
N LEU A 142 6.58 13.50 -0.48
CA LEU A 142 6.18 12.15 -0.03
C LEU A 142 5.29 12.21 1.20
N HIS A 143 5.45 13.18 2.10
CA HIS A 143 4.65 13.25 3.33
C HIS A 143 3.14 13.34 3.06
N ALA A 144 2.73 14.17 2.10
CA ALA A 144 1.33 14.28 1.70
C ALA A 144 0.81 12.95 1.11
N VAL A 145 1.61 12.31 0.26
CA VAL A 145 1.25 11.03 -0.37
C VAL A 145 1.15 9.91 0.67
N LEU A 146 2.06 9.84 1.63
CA LEU A 146 2.05 8.87 2.72
C LEU A 146 0.87 9.05 3.66
N LEU A 147 0.47 10.30 3.95
CA LEU A 147 -0.76 10.58 4.70
C LEU A 147 -2.00 10.09 3.93
N ALA A 148 -2.07 10.38 2.63
CA ALA A 148 -3.17 9.90 1.78
C ALA A 148 -3.20 8.37 1.73
N LEU A 149 -2.06 7.70 1.61
CA LEU A 149 -1.93 6.23 1.66
C LEU A 149 -2.46 5.63 2.96
N PHE A 150 -2.03 6.18 4.10
CA PHE A 150 -2.49 5.76 5.40
C PHE A 150 -4.01 5.89 5.53
N LEU A 151 -4.56 7.05 5.17
CA LEU A 151 -6.01 7.29 5.23
C LEU A 151 -6.79 6.43 4.23
N GLY A 152 -6.23 6.13 3.06
CA GLY A 152 -6.83 5.23 2.07
C GLY A 152 -6.96 3.81 2.63
N GLY A 153 -5.90 3.30 3.27
CA GLY A 153 -5.96 2.03 3.99
C GLY A 153 -6.96 2.04 5.15
N MET A 154 -7.10 3.18 5.85
CA MET A 154 -8.15 3.33 6.86
C MET A 154 -9.57 3.34 6.26
N VAL A 155 -9.79 3.88 5.06
CA VAL A 155 -11.10 3.80 4.38
C VAL A 155 -11.50 2.34 4.17
N THR A 156 -10.58 1.53 3.63
CA THR A 156 -10.78 0.08 3.47
C THR A 156 -11.01 -0.61 4.81
N GLY A 157 -10.17 -0.34 5.81
CA GLY A 157 -10.30 -0.94 7.13
C GLY A 157 -11.63 -0.59 7.81
N GLN A 158 -12.02 0.68 7.74
CA GLN A 158 -13.21 1.18 8.43
C GLN A 158 -14.51 0.72 7.77
N ARG A 159 -14.56 0.65 6.43
CA ARG A 159 -15.72 0.07 5.76
C ARG A 159 -15.88 -1.40 6.16
N GLY A 160 -14.77 -2.12 6.26
CA GLY A 160 -14.73 -3.55 6.59
C GLY A 160 -15.05 -4.43 5.37
N PHE A 161 -14.81 -5.73 5.50
CA PHE A 161 -14.92 -6.63 4.36
C PHE A 161 -16.36 -6.73 3.82
N GLY A 162 -16.51 -6.48 2.51
CA GLY A 162 -17.77 -6.64 1.80
C GLY A 162 -18.86 -5.62 2.14
N LYS A 163 -18.49 -4.49 2.77
CA LYS A 163 -19.42 -3.43 3.15
C LYS A 163 -19.20 -2.16 2.35
N ALA A 164 -20.31 -1.47 2.11
CA ALA A 164 -20.36 -0.19 1.43
C ALA A 164 -19.97 0.96 2.39
N ILE A 165 -19.48 2.06 1.83
CA ILE A 165 -19.34 3.33 2.56
C ILE A 165 -20.71 4.03 2.67
N GLU A 166 -21.58 3.75 1.69
CA GLU A 166 -22.86 4.38 1.37
C GLU A 166 -22.73 5.81 0.85
N ALA A 167 -23.63 6.20 -0.04
CA ALA A 167 -23.72 7.58 -0.49
C ALA A 167 -24.17 8.48 0.68
N PHE A 168 -23.60 9.69 0.75
CA PHE A 168 -23.92 10.64 1.81
C PHE A 168 -23.76 12.08 1.33
N VAL A 169 -24.58 12.97 1.88
CA VAL A 169 -24.40 14.43 1.79
C VAL A 169 -23.75 14.94 3.07
N GLN A 170 -24.19 14.43 4.22
CA GLN A 170 -23.58 14.66 5.52
C GLN A 170 -23.08 13.33 6.09
N PRO A 171 -21.82 13.24 6.53
CA PRO A 171 -21.26 12.01 7.09
C PRO A 171 -21.96 11.64 8.40
N ARG A 172 -22.51 10.43 8.46
CA ARG A 172 -23.18 9.86 9.65
C ARG A 172 -22.45 8.63 10.20
N ARG A 173 -21.56 8.03 9.41
CA ARG A 173 -20.82 6.82 9.78
C ARG A 173 -19.32 7.07 9.83
N PRO A 174 -18.57 6.36 10.69
CA PRO A 174 -17.11 6.49 10.74
C PRO A 174 -16.41 6.30 9.38
N ALA A 175 -16.90 5.36 8.55
CA ALA A 175 -16.34 5.13 7.21
C ALA A 175 -16.48 6.35 6.28
N GLN A 176 -17.56 7.12 6.43
CA GLN A 176 -17.81 8.33 5.64
C GLN A 176 -16.89 9.48 6.10
N TRP A 177 -16.68 9.61 7.41
CA TRP A 177 -15.72 10.57 7.96
C TRP A 177 -14.28 10.26 7.52
N ILE A 178 -13.85 9.00 7.60
CA ILE A 178 -12.51 8.60 7.14
C ILE A 178 -12.37 8.81 5.63
N PHE A 179 -13.42 8.55 4.85
CA PHE A 179 -13.41 8.87 3.41
C PHE A 179 -13.24 10.38 3.14
N ILE A 180 -13.92 11.25 3.89
CA ILE A 180 -13.72 12.71 3.78
C ILE A 180 -12.27 13.08 4.11
N LEU A 181 -11.72 12.56 5.20
CA LEU A 181 -10.33 12.84 5.58
C LEU A 181 -9.35 12.37 4.50
N HIS A 182 -9.58 11.20 3.91
CA HIS A 182 -8.79 10.71 2.79
C HIS A 182 -8.91 11.62 1.56
N GLY A 183 -10.12 12.10 1.23
CA GLY A 183 -10.34 13.07 0.16
C GLY A 183 -9.61 14.39 0.39
N LEU A 184 -9.62 14.91 1.63
CA LEU A 184 -8.84 16.10 2.00
C LEU A 184 -7.33 15.86 1.87
N ALA A 185 -6.84 14.68 2.23
CA ALA A 185 -5.44 14.31 2.03
C ALA A 185 -5.09 14.19 0.54
N ALA A 186 -6.00 13.71 -0.32
CA ALA A 186 -5.80 13.71 -1.77
C ALA A 186 -5.72 15.14 -2.34
N LEU A 187 -6.55 16.06 -1.85
CA LEU A 187 -6.43 17.49 -2.22
C LEU A 187 -5.12 18.09 -1.74
N LEU A 188 -4.64 17.70 -0.55
CA LEU A 188 -3.32 18.11 -0.06
C LEU A 188 -2.20 17.58 -0.97
N VAL A 189 -2.29 16.33 -1.46
CA VAL A 189 -1.34 15.78 -2.44
C VAL A 189 -1.32 16.62 -3.72
N ILE A 190 -2.50 16.94 -4.27
CA ILE A 190 -2.61 17.78 -5.47
C ILE A 190 -2.03 19.17 -5.22
N GLY A 191 -2.34 19.79 -4.08
CA GLY A 191 -1.83 21.11 -3.73
C GLY A 191 -0.31 21.12 -3.58
N THR A 192 0.26 20.14 -2.87
CA THR A 192 1.71 20.01 -2.69
C THR A 192 2.42 19.75 -4.00
N LEU A 193 1.95 18.79 -4.81
CA LEU A 193 2.59 18.47 -6.09
C LEU A 193 2.37 19.57 -7.14
N GLY A 194 1.26 20.29 -7.09
CA GLY A 194 1.02 21.46 -7.95
C GLY A 194 1.95 22.63 -7.59
N TRP A 195 2.20 22.86 -6.30
CA TRP A 195 3.22 23.83 -5.86
C TRP A 195 4.63 23.43 -6.29
N MET A 196 4.91 22.12 -6.31
CA MET A 196 6.20 21.55 -6.68
C MET A 196 6.23 21.04 -8.13
N GLU A 197 5.34 21.51 -9.00
CA GLU A 197 5.15 20.95 -10.36
C GLU A 197 6.43 21.01 -11.19
N ALA A 198 7.21 22.09 -11.08
CA ALA A 198 8.49 22.21 -11.76
C ALA A 198 9.51 21.13 -11.37
N LEU A 199 9.36 20.52 -10.18
CA LEU A 199 10.22 19.44 -9.70
C LEU A 199 9.63 18.06 -9.99
N TYR A 200 8.30 17.92 -9.98
CA TYR A 200 7.61 16.63 -10.10
C TYR A 200 6.41 16.68 -11.05
N PRO A 201 6.61 17.05 -12.34
CA PRO A 201 5.48 17.32 -13.25
C PRO A 201 4.68 16.04 -13.55
N VAL A 202 5.36 14.91 -13.74
CA VAL A 202 4.70 13.62 -13.99
C VAL A 202 3.90 13.17 -12.75
N ALA A 203 4.47 13.31 -11.55
CA ALA A 203 3.76 12.96 -10.31
C ALA A 203 2.52 13.83 -10.11
N PHE A 204 2.60 15.12 -10.44
CA PHE A 204 1.47 16.04 -10.37
C PHE A 204 0.33 15.61 -11.32
N VAL A 205 0.64 15.33 -12.59
CA VAL A 205 -0.36 14.86 -13.56
C VAL A 205 -1.00 13.55 -13.10
N LEU A 206 -0.19 12.59 -12.63
CA LEU A 206 -0.69 11.34 -12.09
C LEU A 206 -1.58 11.55 -10.86
N ALA A 207 -1.28 12.51 -9.99
CA ALA A 207 -2.11 12.83 -8.82
C ALA A 207 -3.50 13.37 -9.19
N LEU A 208 -3.59 14.19 -10.26
CA LEU A 208 -4.87 14.66 -10.78
C LEU A 208 -5.73 13.49 -11.30
N VAL A 209 -5.12 12.58 -12.07
CA VAL A 209 -5.80 11.37 -12.56
C VAL A 209 -6.22 10.49 -11.38
N GLN A 210 -5.33 10.31 -10.41
CA GLN A 210 -5.58 9.47 -9.23
C GLN A 210 -6.77 9.94 -8.41
N ALA A 211 -6.97 11.25 -8.25
CA ALA A 211 -8.14 11.78 -7.56
C ALA A 211 -9.45 11.42 -8.28
N ALA A 212 -9.46 11.49 -9.63
CA ALA A 212 -10.61 11.05 -10.43
C ALA A 212 -10.86 9.54 -10.28
N VAL A 213 -9.81 8.72 -10.32
CA VAL A 213 -9.90 7.27 -10.08
C VAL A 213 -10.47 6.98 -8.70
N GLY A 214 -10.02 7.69 -7.66
CA GLY A 214 -10.51 7.54 -6.28
C GLY A 214 -12.02 7.79 -6.18
N PHE A 215 -12.54 8.76 -6.92
CA PHE A 215 -13.97 8.99 -7.03
C PHE A 215 -14.71 7.81 -7.68
N PHE A 216 -14.16 7.20 -8.74
CA PHE A 216 -14.74 6.00 -9.34
C PHE A 216 -14.64 4.77 -8.42
N VAL A 217 -13.57 4.65 -7.64
CA VAL A 217 -13.45 3.60 -6.61
C VAL A 217 -14.55 3.74 -5.56
N PHE A 218 -14.87 4.96 -5.10
CA PHE A 218 -16.00 5.20 -4.21
C PHE A 218 -17.32 4.66 -4.78
N HIS A 219 -17.57 4.87 -6.08
CA HIS A 219 -18.76 4.31 -6.74
C HIS A 219 -18.69 2.79 -6.77
N ALA A 220 -17.55 2.21 -7.15
CA ALA A 220 -17.36 0.78 -7.25
C ALA A 220 -17.58 0.05 -5.91
N VAL A 221 -17.05 0.58 -4.79
CA VAL A 221 -17.22 -0.02 -3.45
C VAL A 221 -18.64 0.12 -2.91
N ASN A 222 -19.45 1.04 -3.44
CA ASN A 222 -20.86 1.15 -3.08
C ASN A 222 -21.75 0.28 -3.98
N LEU A 223 -21.41 0.12 -5.26
CA LEU A 223 -22.14 -0.72 -6.21
C LEU A 223 -21.89 -2.22 -5.98
N LYS A 224 -20.63 -2.61 -5.78
CA LYS A 224 -20.22 -4.01 -5.56
C LYS A 224 -19.29 -4.12 -4.34
N PRO A 225 -19.81 -3.97 -3.12
CA PRO A 225 -18.96 -3.80 -1.93
C PRO A 225 -18.01 -4.96 -1.62
N ARG A 226 -18.41 -6.18 -2.00
CA ARG A 226 -17.60 -7.40 -1.83
C ARG A 226 -16.53 -7.58 -2.89
N HIS A 227 -16.69 -7.00 -4.08
CA HIS A 227 -15.76 -7.16 -5.20
C HIS A 227 -15.79 -5.90 -6.08
N PRO A 228 -15.25 -4.77 -5.60
CA PRO A 228 -15.26 -3.49 -6.34
C PRO A 228 -14.46 -3.53 -7.65
N GLY A 229 -13.66 -4.58 -7.85
CA GLY A 229 -13.02 -4.91 -9.12
C GLY A 229 -11.69 -4.20 -9.35
N ALA A 230 -11.26 -4.19 -10.61
CA ALA A 230 -9.94 -3.75 -11.03
C ALA A 230 -9.64 -2.27 -10.75
N LEU A 231 -10.66 -1.43 -10.51
CA LEU A 231 -10.44 -0.03 -10.15
C LEU A 231 -9.65 0.13 -8.85
N VAL A 232 -9.80 -0.78 -7.89
CA VAL A 232 -8.98 -0.77 -6.66
C VAL A 232 -7.51 -1.04 -6.97
N VAL A 233 -7.24 -2.00 -7.87
CA VAL A 233 -5.89 -2.32 -8.32
C VAL A 233 -5.27 -1.16 -9.09
N PHE A 234 -6.04 -0.54 -9.99
CA PHE A 234 -5.60 0.60 -10.76
C PHE A 234 -5.28 1.81 -9.87
N HIS A 235 -6.15 2.10 -8.90
CA HIS A 235 -5.91 3.13 -7.91
C HIS A 235 -4.61 2.88 -7.12
N GLN A 236 -4.32 1.62 -6.77
CA GLN A 236 -3.07 1.27 -6.09
C GLN A 236 -1.84 1.43 -7.00
N ALA A 237 -1.95 0.98 -8.26
CA ALA A 237 -0.88 1.11 -9.25
C ALA A 237 -0.52 2.57 -9.55
N MET A 238 -1.52 3.46 -9.60
CA MET A 238 -1.30 4.89 -9.76
C MET A 238 -0.52 5.49 -8.59
N VAL A 239 -0.77 5.10 -7.33
CA VAL A 239 0.05 5.61 -6.22
C VAL A 239 1.49 5.12 -6.29
N LEU A 240 1.71 3.85 -6.68
CA LEU A 240 3.07 3.34 -6.95
C LEU A 240 3.78 4.16 -8.03
N LEU A 241 3.07 4.56 -9.08
CA LEU A 241 3.63 5.42 -10.13
C LEU A 241 3.90 6.85 -9.64
N ILE A 242 3.02 7.43 -8.83
CA ILE A 242 3.23 8.75 -8.22
C ILE A 242 4.48 8.73 -7.33
N THR A 243 4.60 7.75 -6.43
CA THR A 243 5.75 7.68 -5.53
C THR A 243 7.05 7.36 -6.27
N SER A 244 7.00 6.52 -7.31
CA SER A 244 8.15 6.28 -8.20
C SER A 244 8.55 7.55 -8.94
N ALA A 245 7.61 8.30 -9.49
CA ALA A 245 7.87 9.55 -10.22
C ALA A 245 8.49 10.62 -9.31
N ILE A 246 8.11 10.66 -8.02
CA ILE A 246 8.75 11.54 -7.03
C ILE A 246 10.19 11.09 -6.77
N VAL A 247 10.41 9.80 -6.49
CA VAL A 247 11.75 9.29 -6.14
C VAL A 247 12.73 9.36 -7.30
N LEU A 248 12.27 8.98 -8.49
CA LEU A 248 13.06 8.92 -9.71
C LEU A 248 13.06 10.25 -10.49
N GLN A 249 12.36 11.26 -10.00
CA GLN A 249 12.25 12.61 -10.59
C GLN A 249 11.89 12.59 -12.08
N TRP A 250 10.78 11.94 -12.42
CA TRP A 250 10.32 11.89 -13.81
C TRP A 250 9.81 13.27 -14.28
N HIS A 251 10.36 13.74 -15.40
CA HIS A 251 10.03 15.02 -16.04
C HIS A 251 9.16 14.83 -17.28
#